data_AF-W4M660-F1
#
_entry.id   AF-W4M660-F1
#
_cell.length_a   1.000
_cell.length_b   1.000
_cell.length_c   1.000
_cell.angle_alpha   90.00
_cell.angle_beta   90.00
_cell.angle_gamma   90.00
#
_symmetry.space_group_name_H-M   'P 1'
#
loop_
_entity.id
_entity.type
_entity.pdbx_description
1 polymer ?
#
loop_
_entity_poly.entity_id
_entity_poly.type
_entity_poly.pdbx_seq_one_letter_code
_entity_poly.pdbx_strand_id
1 'polypeptide(L)'
;MPMSKENCWQDTKHKLPIGTRVCGQVTKHQPFGFFVVLPDVEFEGLIQITDIKDEGHVMPSEFPEIGSTVEAVVLGFKELGRQVWLGIKPSQMRCSNLPNNR
;
A
#
# COMPACT_ATOMS: atom_id res chain seq x y z
N MET A 1 -5.35 21.06 -26.33
CA MET A 1 -4.14 20.62 -25.60
C MET A 1 -4.59 19.66 -24.50
N PRO A 2 -4.35 18.34 -24.59
CA PRO A 2 -4.69 17.45 -23.48
C PRO A 2 -3.67 17.66 -22.35
N MET A 3 -4.17 18.04 -21.17
CA MET A 3 -3.38 18.20 -19.95
C MET A 3 -2.49 16.98 -19.70
N SER A 4 -1.22 17.25 -19.49
CA SER A 4 -0.12 16.30 -19.30
C SER A 4 -0.38 15.37 -18.11
N LYS A 5 -0.42 14.05 -18.38
CA LYS A 5 -0.60 12.93 -17.42
C LYS A 5 0.49 12.81 -16.33
N GLU A 6 1.37 13.81 -16.20
CA GLU A 6 2.51 13.82 -15.28
C GLU A 6 2.12 14.36 -13.89
N ASN A 7 1.14 15.27 -13.80
CA ASN A 7 0.75 15.88 -12.53
C ASN A 7 0.08 14.89 -11.54
N CYS A 8 -0.68 13.90 -12.00
CA CYS A 8 -1.41 12.99 -11.10
C CYS A 8 -0.48 12.11 -10.25
N TRP A 9 0.71 11.75 -10.77
CA TRP A 9 1.68 10.95 -10.04
C TRP A 9 2.40 11.75 -8.96
N GLN A 10 2.72 13.02 -9.24
CA GLN A 10 3.31 13.91 -8.25
C GLN A 10 2.33 14.20 -7.11
N ASP A 11 1.04 14.40 -7.43
CA ASP A 11 -0.01 14.60 -6.43
C ASP A 11 -0.20 13.36 -5.53
N THR A 12 -0.13 12.16 -6.12
CA THR A 12 -0.14 10.89 -5.37
C THR A 12 1.02 10.79 -4.38
N LYS A 13 2.25 11.10 -4.81
CA LYS A 13 3.43 11.10 -3.91
C LYS A 13 3.29 12.13 -2.79
N HIS A 14 2.61 13.24 -3.04
CA HIS A 14 2.37 14.28 -2.05
C HIS A 14 1.27 13.88 -1.04
N LYS A 15 0.22 13.20 -1.51
CA LYS A 15 -0.87 12.66 -0.67
C LYS A 15 -0.43 11.47 0.19
N LEU A 16 0.47 10.64 -0.34
CA LEU A 16 0.94 9.42 0.32
C LEU A 16 2.45 9.50 0.61
N PRO A 17 2.88 10.16 1.70
CA PRO A 17 4.29 10.12 2.07
C PRO A 17 4.72 8.70 2.45
N ILE A 18 5.98 8.35 2.15
CA ILE A 18 6.58 7.08 2.57
C ILE A 18 6.54 6.97 4.10
N GLY A 19 6.15 5.80 4.62
CA GLY A 19 5.92 5.56 6.04
C GLY A 19 4.50 5.86 6.52
N THR A 20 3.63 6.39 5.65
CA THR A 20 2.22 6.63 5.99
C THR A 20 1.43 5.34 5.91
N ARG A 21 0.48 5.18 6.83
CA ARG A 21 -0.46 4.06 6.89
C ARG A 21 -1.65 4.38 5.99
N VAL A 22 -2.02 3.43 5.14
CA VAL A 22 -3.04 3.60 4.12
C VAL A 22 -4.00 2.41 4.17
N CYS A 23 -5.29 2.69 4.01
CA CYS A 23 -6.33 1.67 3.98
C CYS A 23 -6.71 1.41 2.53
N GLY A 24 -6.43 0.20 2.03
CA GLY A 24 -6.75 -0.20 0.67
C GLY A 24 -7.74 -1.34 0.64
N GLN A 25 -8.54 -1.42 -0.43
CA GLN A 25 -9.45 -2.53 -0.65
C GLN A 25 -8.82 -3.57 -1.57
N VAL A 26 -8.85 -4.84 -1.18
CA VAL A 26 -8.23 -5.91 -1.97
C VAL A 26 -9.04 -6.16 -3.24
N THR A 27 -8.39 -6.09 -4.40
CA THR A 27 -9.06 -6.28 -5.71
C THR A 27 -8.63 -7.58 -6.39
N LYS A 28 -7.37 -7.98 -6.25
CA LYS A 28 -6.81 -9.17 -6.91
C LYS A 28 -5.80 -9.88 -6.02
N HIS A 29 -5.83 -11.20 -6.06
CA HIS A 29 -4.82 -12.06 -5.41
C HIS A 29 -3.87 -12.63 -6.45
N GLN A 30 -2.61 -12.79 -6.06
CA GLN A 30 -1.57 -13.42 -6.84
C GLN A 30 -0.72 -14.35 -5.96
N PRO A 31 -0.04 -15.36 -6.55
CA PRO A 31 0.75 -16.30 -5.77
C PRO A 31 1.94 -15.65 -5.04
N PHE A 32 2.33 -14.43 -5.41
CA PHE A 32 3.42 -13.68 -4.77
C PHE A 32 2.94 -12.47 -3.96
N GLY A 33 1.63 -12.22 -3.88
CA GLY A 33 1.11 -11.02 -3.22
C GLY A 33 -0.35 -10.75 -3.54
N PHE A 34 -0.84 -9.57 -3.17
CA PHE A 34 -2.16 -9.11 -3.57
C PHE A 34 -2.14 -7.63 -3.86
N PHE A 35 -3.10 -7.21 -4.68
CA PHE A 35 -3.30 -5.82 -5.05
C PHE A 35 -4.41 -5.22 -4.21
N VAL A 36 -4.15 -4.01 -3.75
CA VAL A 36 -5.10 -3.19 -3.05
C VAL A 36 -5.29 -1.89 -3.82
N VAL A 37 -6.54 -1.49 -4.01
CA VAL A 37 -6.88 -0.17 -4.52
C VAL A 37 -7.02 0.79 -3.35
N LEU A 38 -6.42 1.95 -3.47
CA LEU A 38 -6.51 3.01 -2.48
C LEU A 38 -7.51 4.05 -2.99
N PRO A 39 -8.52 4.46 -2.20
CA PRO A 39 -9.56 5.39 -2.68
C PRO A 39 -9.01 6.78 -3.01
N ASP A 40 -7.90 7.18 -2.39
CA ASP A 40 -7.29 8.51 -2.56
C ASP A 40 -6.34 8.62 -3.76
N VAL A 41 -6.03 7.52 -4.45
CA VAL A 41 -5.07 7.51 -5.58
C VAL A 41 -5.55 6.62 -6.72
N GLU A 42 -5.24 7.00 -7.96
CA GLU A 42 -5.57 6.20 -9.15
C GLU A 42 -4.70 4.94 -9.32
N PHE A 43 -3.74 4.71 -8.42
CA PHE A 43 -2.74 3.66 -8.53
C PHE A 43 -3.00 2.52 -7.56
N GLU A 44 -2.77 1.30 -8.05
CA GLU A 44 -2.87 0.10 -7.24
C GLU A 44 -1.60 -0.06 -6.38
N GLY A 45 -1.81 -0.40 -5.12
CA GLY A 45 -0.77 -0.82 -4.20
C GLY A 45 -0.51 -2.32 -4.30
N LEU A 46 0.75 -2.69 -4.46
CA LEU A 46 1.18 -4.09 -4.43
C LEU A 46 1.73 -4.42 -3.04
N ILE A 47 1.22 -5.49 -2.44
CA ILE A 47 1.75 -6.06 -1.20
C ILE A 47 2.35 -7.42 -1.54
N GLN A 48 3.66 -7.58 -1.29
CA GLN A 48 4.36 -8.84 -1.51
C GLN A 48 4.21 -9.76 -0.28
N ILE A 49 4.00 -11.06 -0.50
CA ILE A 49 3.87 -12.02 0.60
C ILE A 49 5.13 -12.13 1.47
N THR A 50 6.29 -11.81 0.91
CA THR A 50 7.58 -11.80 1.62
C THR A 50 7.64 -10.73 2.70
N ASP A 51 6.78 -9.69 2.61
CA ASP A 51 6.70 -8.61 3.59
C ASP A 51 5.71 -8.94 4.74
N ILE A 52 4.87 -9.98 4.59
CA ILE A 52 3.78 -10.29 5.53
C ILE A 52 4.26 -11.10 6.76
N LYS A 53 5.30 -11.94 6.60
CA LYS A 53 5.90 -12.71 7.70
C LYS A 53 7.43 -12.76 7.54
N ASP A 54 8.14 -12.49 8.63
CA ASP A 54 9.60 -12.55 8.75
C ASP A 54 10.14 -14.00 8.62
N GLU A 55 9.32 -14.99 8.99
CA GLU A 55 9.59 -16.43 8.86
C GLU A 55 8.29 -17.19 8.55
N GLY A 56 8.26 -17.93 7.43
CA GLY A 56 7.18 -18.88 7.09
C GLY A 56 6.42 -18.59 5.80
N HIS A 57 6.04 -19.66 5.08
CA HIS A 57 5.21 -19.58 3.89
C HIS A 57 3.81 -19.05 4.23
N VAL A 58 3.44 -17.89 3.67
CA VAL A 58 2.05 -17.41 3.73
C VAL A 58 1.24 -18.23 2.75
N MET A 59 0.27 -19.00 3.25
CA MET A 59 -0.67 -19.69 2.38
C MET A 59 -1.69 -18.69 1.82
N PRO A 60 -2.16 -18.86 0.57
CA PRO A 60 -3.17 -17.99 -0.01
C PRO A 60 -4.51 -18.00 0.76
N SER A 61 -4.72 -18.99 1.64
CA SER A 61 -5.84 -19.04 2.58
C SER A 61 -5.72 -18.05 3.75
N GLU A 62 -4.52 -17.54 4.05
CA GLU A 62 -4.31 -16.45 5.03
C GLU A 62 -4.43 -15.07 4.36
N PHE A 63 -4.71 -15.01 3.06
CA PHE A 63 -4.94 -13.73 2.40
C PHE A 63 -6.29 -13.15 2.82
N PRO A 64 -6.37 -11.81 2.98
CA PRO A 64 -7.64 -11.12 3.15
C PRO A 64 -8.60 -11.44 2.00
N GLU A 65 -9.91 -11.46 2.25
CA GLU A 65 -10.88 -11.69 1.19
C GLU A 65 -10.86 -10.55 0.16
N ILE A 66 -11.13 -10.88 -1.11
CA ILE A 66 -11.31 -9.87 -2.17
C ILE A 66 -12.47 -8.96 -1.75
N GLY A 67 -12.23 -7.66 -1.73
CA GLY A 67 -13.18 -6.65 -1.27
C GLY A 67 -13.00 -6.28 0.21
N SER A 68 -12.16 -6.98 0.97
CA SER A 68 -11.82 -6.56 2.34
C SER A 68 -10.90 -5.35 2.34
N THR A 69 -11.09 -4.48 3.32
CA THR A 69 -10.19 -3.35 3.58
C THR A 69 -9.02 -3.83 4.43
N VAL A 70 -7.80 -3.55 3.99
CA VAL A 70 -6.56 -3.86 4.71
C VAL A 70 -5.73 -2.60 4.91
N GLU A 71 -5.09 -2.53 6.07
CA GLU A 71 -4.13 -1.49 6.39
C GLU A 71 -2.72 -1.91 5.94
N ALA A 72 -2.07 -1.06 5.16
CA ALA A 72 -0.69 -1.24 4.73
C ALA A 72 0.09 0.07 4.91
N VAL A 73 1.42 -0.01 4.86
CA VAL A 73 2.32 1.14 4.96
C VAL A 73 2.98 1.38 3.62
N VAL A 74 3.03 2.64 3.20
CA VAL A 74 3.74 3.04 1.97
C VAL A 74 5.23 2.85 2.19
N LEU A 75 5.82 1.88 1.49
CA LEU A 75 7.27 1.64 1.51
C LEU A 75 7.99 2.46 0.43
N GLY A 76 7.31 2.70 -0.70
CA GLY A 76 7.90 3.44 -1.80
C GLY A 76 7.01 3.48 -3.05
N PHE A 77 7.54 4.11 -4.09
CA PHE A 77 6.83 4.34 -5.35
C PHE A 77 7.71 3.90 -6.52
N LYS A 78 7.12 3.20 -7.48
CA LYS A 78 7.81 2.75 -8.70
C LYS A 78 7.35 3.57 -9.90
N GLU A 79 8.19 4.50 -10.34
CA GLU A 79 7.86 5.49 -11.39
C GLU A 79 7.65 4.86 -12.77
N LEU A 80 8.41 3.81 -13.08
CA LEU A 80 8.31 3.07 -14.36
C LEU A 80 6.96 2.37 -14.57
N GLY A 81 6.32 1.90 -13.50
CA GLY A 81 5.05 1.18 -13.55
C GLY A 81 3.86 1.96 -12.99
N ARG A 82 4.12 3.13 -12.39
CA ARG A 82 3.16 3.87 -11.57
C ARG A 82 2.50 2.99 -10.50
N GLN A 83 3.31 2.21 -9.80
CA GLN A 83 2.86 1.28 -8.76
C GLN A 83 3.36 1.76 -7.40
N VAL A 84 2.52 1.60 -6.38
CA VAL A 84 2.90 1.89 -4.99
C VAL A 84 3.31 0.58 -4.33
N TRP A 85 4.50 0.56 -3.73
CA TRP A 85 4.93 -0.55 -2.90
C TRP A 85 4.39 -0.35 -1.50
N LEU A 86 3.56 -1.30 -1.08
CA LEU A 86 2.93 -1.32 0.21
C LEU A 86 3.45 -2.52 1.00
N GLY A 87 3.71 -2.31 2.28
CA GLY A 87 4.14 -3.36 3.20
C GLY A 87 3.13 -3.54 4.32
N ILE A 88 2.89 -4.79 4.74
CA ILE A 88 2.10 -5.09 5.93
C ILE A 88 3.08 -5.44 7.04
N LYS A 89 3.41 -4.47 7.90
CA LYS A 89 4.22 -4.75 9.10
C LYS A 89 3.32 -4.89 10.33
N PRO A 90 3.15 -6.10 10.89
CA PRO A 90 2.35 -6.29 12.11
C PRO A 90 2.92 -5.49 13.30
N SER A 91 4.23 -5.25 13.32
CA SER A 91 4.93 -4.52 14.39
C SER A 91 4.68 -3.00 14.42
N GLN A 92 4.08 -2.41 13.38
CA GLN A 92 3.69 -0.99 13.38
C GLN A 92 2.23 -0.75 13.82
N MET A 93 1.52 -1.79 14.30
CA MET A 93 0.26 -1.66 15.03
C MET A 93 0.41 -1.05 16.45
N ARG A 94 1.34 -0.11 16.63
CA ARG A 94 1.27 0.86 17.72
C ARG A 94 1.05 2.23 17.10
N CYS A 95 -0.22 2.65 17.06
CA CYS A 95 -0.55 4.07 17.00
C CYS A 95 0.04 4.74 18.23
N SER A 96 1.28 5.21 18.13
CA SER A 96 1.82 6.19 19.07
C SER A 96 1.43 7.55 18.51
N ASN A 97 0.15 7.88 18.65
CA ASN A 97 -0.27 9.27 18.62
C ASN A 97 0.42 9.98 19.79
N LEU A 98 1.45 10.77 19.51
CA LEU A 98 1.70 11.99 20.27
C LEU A 98 2.10 13.11 19.30
N PRO A 99 1.32 14.20 19.22
CA PRO A 99 1.74 15.40 18.53
C PRO A 99 2.85 16.05 19.36
N ASN A 100 4.08 16.08 18.86
CA ASN A 100 5.10 16.91 19.51
C ASN A 100 4.88 18.37 19.08
N ASN A 101 4.08 19.05 19.89
CA ASN A 101 3.83 20.47 19.81
C ASN A 101 4.88 21.20 20.66
N ARG A 102 5.99 21.65 20.07
CA ARG A 102 6.80 22.85 20.40
C ARG A 102 8.15 22.85 19.67
#